data_AF-A0A7C7UYR3-F1
#
_entry.id   AF-A0A7C7UYR3-F1
#
_cell.length_a   1.000
_cell.length_b   1.000
_cell.length_c   1.000
_cell.angle_alpha   90.00
_cell.angle_beta   90.00
_cell.angle_gamma   90.00
#
_symmetry.space_group_name_H-M   'P 1'
#
loop_
_entity.id
_entity.type
_entity.pdbx_description
1 polymer ?
#
loop_
_entity_poly.entity_id
_entity_poly.type
_entity_poly.pdbx_seq_one_letter_code
_entity_poly.pdbx_strand_id
1 'polypeptide(L)'
;ALAANPKLIIADEAVSALDVSVQAQVLNLMMELQADLGVSFLFISHDMAVVERVSHRVGVMYLGRIVEIGSRAQVFENPQHAYTRTLMAAVPVADPTRRTIHDGLKFKPIPSPVFPVGHPVEPSTYREVAPGHFVQND
;
A
#
# COMPACT_ATOMS: atom_id res chain seq x y z
N ALA A 1 -21.98 -6.02 0.79
CA ALA A 1 -21.11 -6.35 -0.36
C ALA A 1 -21.19 -7.83 -0.76
N LEU A 2 -20.88 -8.76 0.14
CA LEU A 2 -20.79 -10.20 -0.15
C LEU A 2 -22.08 -10.88 -0.63
N ALA A 3 -23.26 -10.37 -0.25
CA ALA A 3 -24.56 -10.93 -0.68
C ALA A 3 -24.74 -10.97 -2.21
N ALA A 4 -23.99 -10.15 -2.95
CA ALA A 4 -24.01 -10.13 -4.42
C ALA A 4 -23.13 -11.20 -5.09
N ASN A 5 -22.48 -12.08 -4.31
CA ASN A 5 -21.51 -13.08 -4.77
C ASN A 5 -20.44 -12.49 -5.73
N PRO A 6 -19.75 -11.40 -5.33
CA PRO A 6 -18.82 -10.72 -6.21
C PRO A 6 -17.53 -11.51 -6.40
N LYS A 7 -16.87 -11.33 -7.55
CA LYS A 7 -15.50 -11.82 -7.77
C LYS A 7 -14.42 -10.90 -7.20
N LEU A 8 -14.77 -9.64 -6.91
CA LEU A 8 -13.85 -8.61 -6.41
C LEU A 8 -14.55 -7.73 -5.37
N ILE A 9 -13.85 -7.44 -4.28
CA ILE A 9 -14.23 -6.45 -3.27
C ILE A 9 -13.16 -5.37 -3.21
N ILE A 10 -13.59 -4.11 -3.21
CA ILE A 10 -12.73 -2.95 -2.98
C ILE A 10 -12.94 -2.50 -1.54
N ALA A 11 -11.88 -2.58 -0.72
CA ALA A 11 -11.88 -2.20 0.68
C ALA A 11 -11.08 -0.90 0.84
N ASP A 12 -11.78 0.23 0.72
CA ASP A 12 -11.20 1.57 0.84
C ASP A 12 -11.27 2.06 2.29
N GLU A 13 -10.11 2.12 2.96
CA GLU A 13 -9.95 2.51 4.36
C GLU A 13 -10.92 1.80 5.33
N ALA A 14 -11.29 0.56 4.99
CA ALA A 14 -12.42 -0.18 5.58
C ALA A 14 -12.25 -0.50 7.08
N VAL A 15 -11.03 -0.45 7.61
CA VAL A 15 -10.71 -0.77 9.01
C VAL A 15 -10.10 0.40 9.79
N SER A 16 -10.02 1.59 9.19
CA SER A 16 -9.32 2.76 9.76
C SER A 16 -9.97 3.33 11.03
N ALA A 17 -11.28 3.11 11.21
CA ALA A 17 -12.04 3.60 12.36
C ALA A 17 -12.07 2.61 13.55
N LEU A 18 -11.42 1.45 13.42
CA LEU A 18 -11.45 0.38 14.41
C LEU A 18 -10.25 0.47 15.35
N ASP A 19 -10.40 0.01 16.58
CA ASP A 19 -9.25 -0.24 17.43
C ASP A 19 -8.43 -1.42 16.89
N VAL A 20 -7.15 -1.48 17.27
CA VAL A 20 -6.19 -2.48 16.78
C VAL A 20 -6.67 -3.93 16.98
N SER A 21 -7.41 -4.21 18.07
CA SER A 21 -7.87 -5.57 18.37
C SER A 21 -9.02 -6.00 17.46
N VAL A 22 -9.99 -5.11 17.24
CA VAL A 22 -11.13 -5.36 16.34
C VAL A 22 -10.69 -5.35 14.89
N GLN A 23 -9.78 -4.45 14.51
CA GLN A 23 -9.13 -4.43 13.20
C GLN A 23 -8.51 -5.79 12.87
N ALA A 24 -7.73 -6.38 13.77
CA ALA A 24 -7.13 -7.70 13.56
C ALA A 24 -8.18 -8.82 13.36
N GLN A 25 -9.30 -8.77 14.08
CA GLN A 25 -10.39 -9.73 13.92
C GLN A 25 -11.09 -9.59 12.57
N VAL A 26 -11.40 -8.36 12.17
CA VAL A 26 -12.05 -8.07 10.89
C VAL A 26 -11.15 -8.50 9.73
N LEU A 27 -9.85 -8.21 9.78
CA LEU A 27 -8.92 -8.63 8.72
C LEU A 27 -8.82 -10.16 8.62
N ASN A 28 -8.80 -10.88 9.75
CA ASN A 28 -8.83 -12.34 9.75
C ASN A 28 -10.09 -12.89 9.08
N LEU A 29 -11.25 -12.36 9.45
CA LEU A 29 -12.52 -12.76 8.83
C LEU A 29 -12.51 -12.48 7.31
N MET A 30 -11.97 -11.35 6.87
CA MET A 30 -11.87 -11.03 5.44
C MET A 30 -10.97 -12.03 4.69
N MET A 31 -9.86 -12.46 5.29
CA MET A 31 -8.96 -13.46 4.70
C MET A 31 -9.62 -14.85 4.65
N GLU A 32 -10.36 -15.25 5.69
CA GLU A 32 -11.13 -16.50 5.69
C GLU A 32 -12.18 -16.49 4.57
N LEU A 33 -12.94 -15.40 4.46
CA LEU A 33 -13.93 -15.22 3.39
C LEU A 33 -13.29 -15.21 1.99
N GLN A 34 -12.08 -14.66 1.86
CA GLN A 34 -11.32 -14.74 0.62
C GLN A 34 -11.09 -16.19 0.19
N ALA A 35 -10.62 -17.01 1.13
CA ALA A 35 -10.28 -18.42 0.89
C ALA A 35 -11.54 -19.25 0.60
N ASP A 36 -12.59 -19.07 1.38
CA ASP A 36 -13.82 -19.86 1.30
C ASP A 36 -14.64 -19.54 0.03
N LEU A 37 -14.70 -18.27 -0.34
CA LEU A 37 -15.53 -17.81 -1.46
C LEU A 37 -14.75 -17.63 -2.77
N GLY A 38 -13.42 -17.72 -2.73
CA GLY A 38 -12.55 -17.44 -3.88
C GLY A 38 -12.67 -16.00 -4.40
N VAL A 39 -13.07 -15.06 -3.54
CA VAL A 39 -13.21 -13.65 -3.88
C VAL A 39 -11.84 -12.95 -3.88
N SER A 40 -11.62 -11.99 -4.76
CA SER A 40 -10.42 -11.15 -4.75
C SER A 40 -10.66 -9.88 -3.94
N PHE A 41 -9.61 -9.37 -3.27
CA PHE A 41 -9.67 -8.07 -2.58
C PHE A 41 -8.67 -7.08 -3.16
N LEU A 42 -9.13 -5.84 -3.36
CA LEU A 42 -8.29 -4.66 -3.52
C LEU A 42 -8.41 -3.83 -2.24
N PHE A 43 -7.36 -3.85 -1.42
CA PHE A 43 -7.28 -3.03 -0.22
C PHE A 43 -6.58 -1.70 -0.51
N ILE A 44 -7.17 -0.61 -0.03
CA ILE A 44 -6.59 0.74 -0.06
C ILE A 44 -6.47 1.18 1.40
N SER A 45 -5.23 1.45 1.84
CA SER A 45 -4.99 1.96 3.18
C SER A 45 -3.67 2.72 3.26
N HIS A 46 -3.62 3.69 4.18
CA HIS A 46 -2.39 4.33 4.62
C HIS A 46 -1.66 3.55 5.75
N ASP A 47 -2.29 2.55 6.37
CA ASP A 47 -1.68 1.74 7.43
C ASP A 47 -0.82 0.62 6.82
N MET A 48 0.49 0.79 6.90
CA MET A 48 1.45 -0.17 6.36
C MET A 48 1.41 -1.54 7.04
N ALA A 49 1.07 -1.61 8.34
CA ALA A 49 0.98 -2.89 9.05
C ALA A 49 -0.21 -3.72 8.56
N VAL A 50 -1.31 -3.07 8.18
CA VAL A 50 -2.45 -3.74 7.53
C VAL A 50 -2.05 -4.26 6.17
N VAL A 51 -1.48 -3.38 5.33
CA VAL A 51 -1.10 -3.73 3.96
C VAL A 51 -0.13 -4.90 3.95
N GLU A 52 0.87 -4.89 4.83
CA GLU A 52 1.82 -6.00 4.99
C GLU A 52 1.12 -7.30 5.38
N ARG A 53 0.13 -7.26 6.26
CA ARG A 53 -0.53 -8.49 6.71
C ARG A 53 -1.43 -9.13 5.66
N VAL A 54 -2.16 -8.34 4.89
CA VAL A 54 -3.27 -8.86 4.04
C VAL A 54 -2.96 -8.92 2.55
N SER A 55 -1.89 -8.25 2.10
CA SER A 55 -1.64 -8.08 0.67
C SER A 55 -0.64 -9.10 0.13
N HIS A 56 -1.02 -9.77 -0.96
CA HIS A 56 -0.10 -10.62 -1.75
C HIS A 56 0.83 -9.77 -2.64
N ARG A 57 0.26 -8.72 -3.23
CA ARG A 57 0.94 -7.72 -4.06
C ARG A 57 0.61 -6.33 -3.53
N VAL A 58 1.57 -5.43 -3.62
CA VAL A 58 1.47 -4.08 -3.07
C VAL A 58 1.79 -3.10 -4.18
N GLY A 59 0.93 -2.10 -4.36
CA GLY A 59 1.18 -0.93 -5.20
C GLY A 59 1.28 0.31 -4.32
N VAL A 60 2.33 1.10 -4.51
CA VAL A 60 2.53 2.37 -3.82
C VAL A 60 2.14 3.50 -4.76
N MET A 61 1.24 4.36 -4.29
CA MET A 61 0.76 5.51 -5.03
C MET A 61 1.39 6.80 -4.51
N TYR A 62 1.80 7.68 -5.42
CA TYR A 62 2.23 9.04 -5.13
C TYR A 62 1.67 9.98 -6.19
N LEU A 63 1.00 11.06 -5.76
CA LEU A 63 0.39 12.07 -6.65
C LEU A 63 -0.49 11.46 -7.76
N GLY A 64 -1.31 10.47 -7.40
CA GLY A 64 -2.23 9.81 -8.33
C GLY A 64 -1.58 8.79 -9.27
N ARG A 65 -0.29 8.48 -9.10
CA ARG A 65 0.44 7.51 -9.92
C ARG A 65 0.96 6.35 -9.09
N ILE A 66 0.85 5.13 -9.60
CA ILE A 66 1.56 3.99 -9.02
C ILE A 66 3.04 4.17 -9.32
N VAL A 67 3.84 4.43 -8.29
CA VAL A 67 5.29 4.65 -8.40
C VAL A 67 6.08 3.36 -8.26
N GLU A 68 5.49 2.36 -7.61
CA GLU A 68 6.12 1.06 -7.39
C GLU A 68 5.05 -0.01 -7.19
N ILE A 69 5.22 -1.19 -7.80
CA ILE A 69 4.33 -2.33 -7.62
C ILE A 69 5.12 -3.63 -7.64
N GLY A 70 4.87 -4.52 -6.69
CA GLY A 70 5.57 -5.80 -6.59
C GLY A 70 4.85 -6.77 -5.66
N SER A 71 5.48 -7.91 -5.39
CA SER A 71 5.10 -8.72 -4.23
C SER A 71 5.30 -7.92 -2.94
N ARG A 72 4.60 -8.31 -1.88
CA ARG A 72 4.77 -7.72 -0.56
C ARG A 72 6.24 -7.65 -0.13
N ALA A 73 6.96 -8.77 -0.22
CA ALA A 73 8.37 -8.84 0.18
C ALA A 73 9.25 -7.88 -0.63
N GLN A 74 9.05 -7.81 -1.95
CA GLN A 74 9.78 -6.88 -2.82
C GLN A 74 9.61 -5.41 -2.40
N VAL A 75 8.37 -4.99 -2.10
CA VAL A 75 8.06 -3.59 -1.78
C VAL A 75 8.47 -3.22 -0.35
N PHE A 76 8.26 -4.12 0.63
CA PHE A 76 8.55 -3.83 2.04
C PHE A 76 10.03 -4.05 2.40
N GLU A 77 10.67 -5.09 1.87
CA GLU A 77 12.03 -5.47 2.25
C GLU A 77 13.08 -4.85 1.31
N ASN A 78 12.74 -4.59 0.05
CA ASN A 78 13.66 -4.03 -0.94
C ASN A 78 13.04 -2.90 -1.80
N PRO A 79 12.51 -1.82 -1.18
CA PRO A 79 11.87 -0.71 -1.89
C PRO A 79 12.82 0.03 -2.84
N GLN A 80 12.40 0.21 -4.09
CA GLN A 80 13.23 0.77 -5.15
C GLN A 80 12.90 2.23 -5.50
N HIS A 81 11.66 2.68 -5.32
CA HIS A 81 11.32 4.07 -5.57
C HIS A 81 11.70 4.93 -4.36
N ALA A 82 12.17 6.17 -4.60
CA ALA A 82 12.62 7.06 -3.52
C ALA A 82 11.51 7.34 -2.49
N TYR A 83 10.29 7.56 -2.97
CA TYR A 83 9.13 7.77 -2.12
C TYR A 83 8.79 6.53 -1.28
N THR A 84 8.80 5.33 -1.87
CA THR A 84 8.56 4.07 -1.15
C THR A 84 9.60 3.88 -0.04
N ARG A 85 10.88 4.16 -0.30
CA ARG A 85 11.92 4.12 0.74
C ARG A 85 11.63 5.07 1.90
N THR A 86 11.17 6.29 1.60
CA THR A 86 10.79 7.26 2.63
C THR A 86 9.59 6.79 3.45
N LEU A 87 8.58 6.19 2.81
CA LEU A 87 7.43 5.59 3.51
C LEU A 87 7.87 4.44 4.43
N MET A 88 8.66 3.50 3.92
CA MET A 88 9.12 2.34 4.71
C MET A 88 9.99 2.77 5.89
N ALA A 89 10.85 3.78 5.73
CA ALA A 89 11.66 4.32 6.81
C ALA A 89 10.84 5.00 7.93
N ALA A 90 9.58 5.38 7.64
CA ALA A 90 8.67 5.96 8.62
C ALA A 90 7.85 4.91 9.38
N VAL A 91 7.84 3.65 8.94
CA VAL A 91 7.10 2.57 9.61
C VAL A 91 7.78 2.21 10.93
N PRO A 92 7.07 2.23 12.08
CA PRO A 92 7.66 1.89 13.37
C PRO A 92 8.14 0.43 13.40
N VAL A 93 9.37 0.20 13.83
CA VAL A 93 9.86 -1.15 14.11
C VAL A 93 9.24 -1.63 15.42
N ALA A 94 8.60 -2.81 15.40
CA ALA A 94 7.90 -3.38 16.56
C ALA A 94 8.83 -3.73 17.73
N ASP A 95 10.13 -3.85 17.50
CA ASP A 95 11.14 -4.12 18.53
C ASP A 95 11.43 -2.86 19.36
N PRO A 96 11.06 -2.82 20.65
CA PRO A 96 11.26 -1.66 21.51
C PRO A 96 12.75 -1.34 21.77
N THR A 97 13.67 -2.29 21.54
CA THR A 97 15.12 -2.07 21.65
C THR A 97 15.73 -1.43 20.39
N ARG A 98 14.99 -1.45 19.27
CA ARG A 98 15.38 -0.86 17.98
C ARG A 98 14.53 0.35 17.62
N ARG A 99 13.99 1.06 18.62
CA ARG A 99 13.33 2.36 18.42
C ARG A 99 14.33 3.38 17.87
N THR A 100 14.49 3.32 16.56
CA THR A 100 15.24 4.31 15.79
C THR A 100 14.23 5.41 15.50
N ILE A 101 14.16 6.39 16.39
CA ILE A 101 13.49 7.65 16.03
C ILE A 101 14.38 8.27 14.97
N HIS A 102 14.01 8.08 13.70
CA HIS A 102 14.68 8.72 12.58
C HIS A 102 14.34 10.21 12.60
N ASP A 103 15.08 10.97 13.41
CA ASP A 103 15.02 12.43 13.61
C ASP A 103 15.33 13.26 12.34
N GLY A 104 15.34 12.62 11.16
CA GLY A 104 15.86 13.20 9.91
C GLY A 104 15.02 12.92 8.67
N LEU A 105 13.82 12.34 8.78
CA LEU A 105 12.91 12.24 7.64
C LEU A 105 12.43 13.65 7.25
N LYS A 106 13.18 14.31 6.37
CA LYS A 106 12.75 15.54 5.69
C LYS A 106 11.63 15.18 4.72
N PHE A 107 10.42 14.96 5.25
CA PHE A 107 9.23 14.90 4.44
C PHE A 107 9.07 16.26 3.75
N LYS A 108 9.33 16.32 2.45
CA LYS A 108 8.86 17.45 1.66
C LYS A 108 7.34 17.40 1.67
N PRO A 109 6.64 18.53 1.86
CA PRO A 109 5.19 18.57 1.75
C PRO A 109 4.76 17.91 0.43
N ILE A 110 3.82 16.99 0.49
CA ILE A 110 3.26 16.38 -0.72
C ILE A 110 2.56 17.51 -1.49
N PRO A 111 2.95 17.78 -2.76
CA PRO A 111 2.31 18.83 -3.52
C PRO A 111 0.84 18.45 -3.82
N SER A 112 0.02 19.45 -4.14
CA SER A 112 -1.37 19.20 -4.51
C SER A 112 -1.43 18.33 -5.77
N PRO A 113 -2.21 17.24 -5.77
CA PRO A 113 -2.47 16.44 -6.96
C PRO A 113 -3.55 17.06 -7.87
N VAL A 114 -4.02 18.28 -7.56
CA VAL A 114 -5.01 19.00 -8.37
C VAL A 114 -4.29 19.75 -9.49
N PHE A 115 -4.55 19.34 -10.72
CA PHE A 115 -3.99 19.96 -11.92
C PHE A 115 -5.00 20.92 -12.58
N PRO A 116 -4.52 21.97 -13.28
CA PRO A 116 -5.38 22.83 -14.09
C PRO A 116 -6.14 22.04 -15.18
N VAL A 117 -7.30 22.55 -15.58
CA VAL A 117 -8.04 22.01 -16.73
C VAL A 117 -7.16 22.04 -17.97
N GLY A 118 -7.07 20.92 -18.68
CA GLY A 118 -6.21 20.77 -19.86
C GLY A 118 -4.76 20.37 -19.56
N HIS A 119 -4.41 20.06 -18.30
CA HIS A 119 -3.11 19.49 -17.98
C HIS A 119 -2.92 18.13 -18.71
N PRO A 120 -1.82 17.95 -19.46
CA PRO A 120 -1.56 16.70 -20.16
C PRO A 120 -1.31 15.57 -19.15
N VAL A 121 -2.02 14.46 -19.31
CA VAL A 121 -1.82 13.26 -18.50
C VAL A 121 -0.98 12.29 -19.30
N GLU A 122 0.34 12.39 -19.16
CA GLU A 122 1.25 11.42 -19.77
C GLU A 122 1.15 10.06 -19.05
N PRO A 123 1.12 8.94 -19.80
CA PRO A 123 1.18 7.61 -19.21
C PRO A 123 2.45 7.42 -18.40
N SER A 124 2.33 6.79 -17.23
CA SER A 124 3.49 6.37 -16.46
C SER A 124 4.26 5.30 -17.24
N THR A 125 5.58 5.43 -17.29
CA THR A 125 6.48 4.38 -17.80
C THR A 125 7.17 3.68 -16.63
N TYR A 126 7.46 2.40 -16.81
CA TYR A 126 7.97 1.55 -15.74
C TYR A 126 9.20 0.78 -16.18
N ARG A 127 10.14 0.57 -15.26
CA ARG A 127 11.20 -0.44 -15.39
C ARG A 127 10.90 -1.62 -14.48
N GLU A 128 11.12 -2.82 -14.99
CA GLU A 128 11.08 -4.05 -14.18
C GLU A 128 12.45 -4.27 -13.53
N VAL A 129 12.52 -4.21 -12.21
CA VAL A 129 13.77 -4.37 -11.45
C VAL A 129 14.05 -5.81 -11.04
N ALA A 130 13.00 -6.62 -10.99
CA ALA A 130 12.96 -8.03 -10.67
C ALA A 130 11.62 -8.59 -11.20
N PRO A 131 11.47 -9.91 -11.42
CA PRO A 131 10.24 -10.48 -11.96
C PRO A 131 8.99 -10.00 -11.18
N GLY A 132 8.09 -9.32 -11.89
CA GLY A 132 6.84 -8.79 -11.34
C GLY A 132 6.97 -7.54 -10.46
N HIS A 133 8.17 -6.96 -10.34
CA HIS A 133 8.47 -5.76 -9.55
C HIS A 133 8.79 -4.59 -10.47
N PHE A 134 7.85 -3.66 -10.59
CA PHE A 134 7.91 -2.52 -11.46
C PHE A 134 8.06 -1.23 -10.68
N VAL A 135 8.89 -0.32 -11.20
CA VAL A 135 9.18 0.98 -10.60
C VAL A 135 8.97 2.04 -11.67
N GLN A 136 8.24 3.09 -11.35
CA GLN A 136 8.03 4.21 -12.26
C GLN A 136 9.37 4.85 -12.60
N ASN A 137 9.58 5.17 -13.88
CA ASN A 137 10.73 5.98 -14.31
C ASN A 137 10.53 7.43 -13.86
N ASP A 138 11.63 8.07 -13.46
CA ASP A 138 11.65 9.51 -13.14
C ASP A 138 11.33 10.38 -14.38
#